data_AF-A0AAN8WY44-F1
#
_entry.id   AF-A0AAN8WY44-F1
#
_cell.length_a   1.000
_cell.length_b   1.000
_cell.length_c   1.000
_cell.angle_alpha   90.00
_cell.angle_beta   90.00
_cell.angle_gamma   90.00
#
_symmetry.space_group_name_H-M   'P 1'
#
loop_
_entity.id
_entity.type
_entity.pdbx_description
1 polymer ?
#
loop_
_entity_poly.entity_id
_entity_poly.type
_entity_poly.pdbx_seq_one_letter_code
_entity_poly.pdbx_strand_id
1 'polypeptide(L)'
;SHGAGDPSETETPVVAWGSGVALPKDPSEFKEKMMYDARIEKWGLSHVRRHDLHQADLAPLMASIIGIPIPVNNMGVLHMEYLGSSEEYKAGALFANARQMLAQYQQKRSQRRGKGG
;
A
#
# COMPACT_ATOMS: atom_id res chain seq x y z
N SER A 1 8.72 25.86 -1.50
CA SER A 1 7.72 26.15 -0.45
C SER A 1 7.01 24.84 -0.18
N HIS A 2 7.48 24.04 0.78
CA HIS A 2 6.92 22.70 0.99
C HIS A 2 5.54 22.77 1.68
N GLY A 3 4.54 22.08 1.14
CA GLY A 3 3.25 21.88 1.81
C GLY A 3 2.04 22.50 1.11
N ALA A 4 2.18 22.93 -0.15
CA ALA A 4 1.04 23.39 -0.94
C ALA A 4 0.18 22.22 -1.50
N GLY A 5 0.57 20.97 -1.26
CA GLY A 5 -0.14 19.79 -1.76
C GLY A 5 0.08 19.51 -3.25
N ASP A 6 1.12 20.10 -3.86
CA ASP A 6 1.55 19.74 -5.20
C ASP A 6 2.01 18.26 -5.21
N PRO A 7 1.61 17.44 -6.19
CA PRO A 7 2.05 16.05 -6.30
C PRO A 7 3.58 15.90 -6.24
N SER A 8 4.33 16.82 -6.86
CA SER A 8 5.80 16.82 -6.82
C SER A 8 6.40 17.04 -5.43
N GLU A 9 5.61 17.56 -4.47
CA GLU A 9 6.01 17.78 -3.08
C GLU A 9 5.50 16.69 -2.11
N THR A 10 4.60 15.80 -2.55
CA THR A 10 3.95 14.78 -1.70
C THR A 10 4.23 13.34 -2.14
N GLU A 11 4.62 13.15 -3.39
CA GLU A 11 5.01 11.85 -3.93
C GLU A 11 6.45 11.52 -3.53
N THR A 12 6.60 10.45 -2.77
CA THR A 12 7.91 9.94 -2.34
C THR A 12 8.13 8.57 -2.97
N PRO A 13 9.29 8.32 -3.61
CA PRO A 13 9.60 6.99 -4.12
C PRO A 13 9.71 5.98 -2.96
N VAL A 14 9.14 4.80 -3.15
CA VAL A 14 9.26 3.67 -2.22
C VAL A 14 9.98 2.52 -2.91
N VAL A 15 10.99 1.98 -2.23
CA VAL A 15 11.75 0.80 -2.68
C VAL A 15 11.67 -0.26 -1.59
N ALA A 16 11.28 -1.47 -1.97
CA ALA A 16 11.18 -2.62 -1.06
C ALA A 16 12.05 -3.77 -1.59
N TRP A 17 12.71 -4.48 -0.68
CA TRP A 17 13.54 -5.65 -0.98
C TRP A 17 13.56 -6.62 0.19
N GLY A 18 13.96 -7.86 -0.06
CA GLY A 18 14.05 -8.92 0.95
C GLY A 18 13.23 -10.16 0.58
N SER A 19 13.39 -11.24 1.36
CA SER A 19 12.79 -12.55 1.05
C SER A 19 11.26 -12.58 1.11
N GLY A 20 10.62 -11.65 1.82
CA GLY A 20 9.16 -11.52 1.89
C GLY A 20 8.57 -10.58 0.84
N VAL A 21 9.40 -9.94 0.01
CA VAL A 21 8.97 -8.97 -1.01
C VAL A 21 8.89 -9.66 -2.36
N ALA A 22 7.85 -9.34 -3.13
CA ALA A 22 7.66 -9.88 -4.46
C ALA A 22 8.82 -9.48 -5.39
N LEU A 23 9.20 -10.40 -6.28
CA LEU A 23 10.20 -10.11 -7.30
C LEU A 23 9.67 -9.09 -8.32
N PRO A 24 10.56 -8.25 -8.89
CA PRO A 24 10.20 -7.34 -9.98
C PRO A 24 9.52 -8.09 -11.12
N LYS A 25 8.39 -7.55 -11.60
CA LYS A 25 7.65 -8.10 -12.74
C LYS A 25 7.91 -7.29 -14.00
N ASP A 26 7.94 -7.98 -15.13
CA ASP A 26 8.06 -7.35 -16.45
C ASP A 26 6.80 -6.49 -16.73
N PRO A 27 6.95 -5.22 -17.13
CA PRO A 27 5.82 -4.34 -17.39
C PRO A 27 4.98 -4.75 -18.61
N SER A 28 5.49 -5.63 -19.48
CA SER A 28 4.81 -6.09 -20.70
C SER A 28 3.54 -6.91 -20.44
N GLU A 29 3.44 -7.61 -19.31
CA GLU A 29 2.23 -8.34 -18.90
C GLU A 29 1.02 -7.40 -18.66
N PHE A 30 1.26 -6.10 -18.51
CA PHE A 30 0.24 -5.09 -18.18
C PHE A 30 0.36 -3.82 -19.05
N LYS A 31 1.02 -3.94 -20.22
CA LYS A 31 1.43 -2.82 -21.09
C LYS A 31 0.32 -1.83 -21.46
N GLU A 32 -0.94 -2.26 -21.51
CA GLU A 32 -2.09 -1.42 -21.84
C GLU A 32 -2.60 -0.52 -20.69
N LYS A 33 -2.18 -0.75 -19.45
CA LYS A 33 -2.67 -0.01 -18.26
C LYS A 33 -1.61 0.79 -17.51
N MET A 34 -0.38 0.82 -18.00
CA MET A 34 0.71 1.41 -17.26
C MET A 34 0.67 2.94 -17.29
N MET A 35 0.69 3.49 -16.08
CA MET A 35 1.08 4.85 -15.72
C MET A 35 2.57 5.07 -16.04
N TYR A 36 2.98 4.82 -17.30
CA TYR A 36 4.27 5.24 -17.82
C TYR A 36 4.23 6.76 -17.92
N ASP A 37 4.84 7.40 -16.93
CA ASP A 37 5.10 8.82 -16.98
C ASP A 37 6.61 9.08 -17.08
N ALA A 38 6.94 10.34 -17.33
CA ALA A 38 8.32 10.79 -17.49
C ALA A 38 9.23 10.47 -16.29
N ARG A 39 8.68 10.16 -15.10
CA ARG A 39 9.46 9.85 -13.90
C ARG A 39 10.10 8.47 -14.00
N ILE A 40 9.36 7.47 -14.46
CA ILE A 40 9.87 6.09 -14.61
C ILE A 40 11.03 6.05 -15.61
N GLU A 41 10.90 6.79 -16.71
CA GLU A 41 11.94 6.93 -17.72
C GLU A 41 13.18 7.66 -17.15
N LYS A 42 12.97 8.79 -16.47
CA LYS A 42 14.05 9.55 -15.81
C LYS A 42 14.81 8.72 -14.76
N TRP A 43 14.14 7.81 -14.07
CA TRP A 43 14.75 6.93 -13.07
C TRP A 43 15.40 5.68 -13.67
N GLY A 44 15.25 5.43 -14.99
CA GLY A 44 15.77 4.22 -15.63
C GLY A 44 15.07 2.93 -15.21
N LEU A 45 13.85 3.03 -14.67
CA LEU A 45 13.07 1.90 -14.13
C LEU A 45 11.99 1.41 -15.10
N SER A 46 12.10 1.75 -16.38
CA SER A 46 11.14 1.38 -17.43
C SER A 46 11.02 -0.13 -17.67
N HIS A 47 11.96 -0.92 -17.15
CA HIS A 47 12.02 -2.37 -17.26
C HIS A 47 11.38 -3.11 -16.07
N VAL A 48 10.85 -2.39 -15.08
CA VAL A 48 10.17 -2.95 -13.91
C VAL A 48 8.77 -2.35 -13.77
N ARG A 49 7.80 -3.18 -13.42
CA ARG A 49 6.45 -2.72 -13.09
C ARG A 49 6.46 -1.81 -11.84
N ARG A 50 5.88 -0.61 -11.98
CA ARG A 50 5.61 0.32 -10.87
C ARG A 50 4.33 -0.09 -10.12
N HIS A 51 4.36 0.08 -8.80
CA HIS A 51 3.21 -0.06 -7.92
C HIS A 51 3.09 1.16 -7.02
N ASP A 52 2.01 1.92 -7.15
CA ASP A 52 1.74 3.06 -6.28
C ASP A 52 0.96 2.64 -5.03
N LEU A 53 1.20 3.34 -3.94
CA LEU A 53 0.50 3.17 -2.66
C LEU A 53 0.34 4.52 -1.97
N HIS A 54 -0.61 4.63 -1.03
CA HIS A 54 -0.73 5.80 -0.17
C HIS A 54 0.15 5.66 1.07
N GLN A 55 0.55 6.78 1.68
CA GLN A 55 1.42 6.77 2.87
C GLN A 55 0.85 5.93 4.03
N ALA A 56 -0.47 5.89 4.19
CA ALA A 56 -1.14 5.10 5.22
C ALA A 56 -1.00 3.58 4.99
N ASP A 57 -0.70 3.15 3.76
CA ASP A 57 -0.65 1.73 3.36
C ASP A 57 0.68 1.06 3.74
N LEU A 58 1.68 1.84 4.15
CA LEU A 58 2.97 1.31 4.60
C LEU A 58 2.83 0.45 5.87
N ALA A 59 1.98 0.85 6.81
CA ALA A 59 1.77 0.09 8.05
C ALA A 59 1.24 -1.34 7.82
N PRO A 60 0.14 -1.56 7.07
CA PRO A 60 -0.34 -2.92 6.78
C PRO A 60 0.64 -3.69 5.90
N LEU A 61 1.34 -3.03 4.96
CA LEU A 61 2.35 -3.66 4.13
C LEU A 61 3.52 -4.20 4.96
N MET A 62 4.15 -3.36 5.78
CA MET A 62 5.28 -3.76 6.63
C MET A 62 4.88 -4.88 7.58
N ALA A 63 3.72 -4.77 8.24
CA ALA A 63 3.22 -5.79 9.16
C ALA A 63 3.07 -7.15 8.46
N SER A 64 2.57 -7.15 7.22
CA SER A 64 2.41 -8.36 6.42
C SER A 64 3.75 -8.93 5.94
N ILE A 65 4.72 -8.08 5.57
CA ILE A 65 6.07 -8.55 5.18
C ILE A 65 6.78 -9.26 6.33
N ILE A 66 6.66 -8.74 7.57
CA ILE A 66 7.33 -9.32 8.75
C ILE A 66 6.46 -10.32 9.52
N GLY A 67 5.24 -10.62 9.04
CA GLY A 67 4.37 -11.64 9.64
C GLY A 67 3.76 -11.28 10.99
N ILE A 68 3.51 -9.99 11.27
CA ILE A 68 2.85 -9.53 12.50
C ILE A 68 1.42 -9.04 12.25
N PRO A 69 0.56 -8.98 13.28
CA PRO A 69 -0.78 -8.39 13.14
C PRO A 69 -0.73 -6.92 12.69
N ILE A 70 -1.66 -6.54 11.81
CA ILE A 70 -1.78 -5.16 11.31
C ILE A 70 -2.14 -4.22 12.48
N PRO A 71 -1.42 -3.09 12.66
CA PRO A 71 -1.67 -2.15 13.74
C PRO A 71 -3.12 -1.68 13.80
N VAL A 72 -3.71 -1.67 15.00
CA VAL A 72 -5.13 -1.33 15.18
C VAL A 72 -5.47 0.08 14.73
N ASN A 73 -4.57 1.06 14.88
CA ASN A 73 -4.76 2.46 14.51
C ASN A 73 -4.37 2.76 13.06
N ASN A 74 -4.32 1.74 12.21
CA ASN A 74 -4.06 1.90 10.79
C ASN A 74 -5.33 2.32 10.01
N MET A 75 -5.16 3.07 8.93
CA MET A 75 -6.23 3.37 7.96
C MET A 75 -5.88 2.96 6.52
N GLY A 76 -4.71 2.40 6.30
CA GLY A 76 -4.27 1.97 4.98
C GLY A 76 -4.79 0.59 4.55
N VAL A 77 -4.71 0.36 3.25
CA VAL A 77 -5.07 -0.87 2.55
C VAL A 77 -3.81 -1.69 2.24
N LEU A 78 -3.90 -3.01 2.37
CA LEU A 78 -2.80 -3.90 2.02
C LEU A 78 -2.63 -4.06 0.51
N HIS A 79 -1.44 -3.74 0.01
CA HIS A 79 -1.04 -3.94 -1.40
C HIS A 79 -0.32 -5.28 -1.56
N MET A 80 -1.04 -6.30 -2.05
CA MET A 80 -0.53 -7.67 -2.16
C MET A 80 0.55 -7.84 -3.23
N GLU A 81 0.65 -6.90 -4.17
CA GLU A 81 1.64 -6.90 -5.25
C GLU A 81 3.07 -6.84 -4.73
N TYR A 82 3.26 -6.28 -3.53
CA TYR A 82 4.54 -6.23 -2.84
C TYR A 82 4.87 -7.51 -2.07
N LEU A 83 3.93 -8.45 -1.90
CA LEU A 83 4.13 -9.65 -1.08
C LEU A 83 4.66 -10.83 -1.92
N GLY A 84 5.85 -11.30 -1.58
CA GLY A 84 6.48 -12.49 -2.15
C GLY A 84 6.03 -13.80 -1.51
N SER A 85 4.80 -13.85 -0.99
CA SER A 85 4.24 -14.97 -0.21
C SER A 85 3.25 -15.81 -1.02
N SER A 86 2.78 -16.92 -0.45
CA SER A 86 1.73 -17.74 -1.05
C SER A 86 0.40 -16.99 -1.15
N GLU A 87 -0.49 -17.44 -2.04
CA GLU A 87 -1.82 -16.84 -2.22
C GLU A 87 -2.70 -17.01 -0.96
N GLU A 88 -2.54 -18.11 -0.23
CA GLU A 88 -3.23 -18.34 1.04
C GLU A 88 -2.83 -17.30 2.08
N TYR A 89 -1.54 -16.98 2.18
CA TYR A 89 -1.05 -15.93 3.07
C TYR A 89 -1.60 -14.56 2.68
N LYS A 90 -1.53 -14.22 1.38
CA LYS A 90 -2.06 -12.95 0.86
C LYS A 90 -3.54 -12.80 1.17
N ALA A 91 -4.34 -13.84 0.95
CA ALA A 91 -5.77 -13.85 1.26
C ALA A 91 -6.02 -13.64 2.76
N GLY A 92 -5.27 -14.33 3.62
CA GLY A 92 -5.37 -14.17 5.08
C GLY A 92 -5.00 -12.76 5.55
N ALA A 93 -3.91 -12.20 5.03
CA ALA A 93 -3.45 -10.86 5.36
C ALA A 93 -4.45 -9.79 4.88
N LEU A 94 -5.00 -9.94 3.67
CA LEU A 94 -6.02 -9.03 3.14
C LEU A 94 -7.30 -9.08 3.98
N PHE A 95 -7.74 -10.28 4.37
CA PHE A 95 -8.89 -10.45 5.25
C PHE A 95 -8.67 -9.78 6.62
N ALA A 96 -7.48 -9.93 7.19
CA ALA A 96 -7.11 -9.26 8.45
C ALA A 96 -7.13 -7.73 8.32
N ASN A 97 -6.60 -7.19 7.21
CA ASN A 97 -6.63 -5.75 6.92
C ASN A 97 -8.07 -5.24 6.82
N ALA A 98 -8.93 -5.91 6.06
CA ALA A 98 -10.33 -5.55 5.90
C ALA A 98 -11.10 -5.56 7.24
N ARG A 99 -10.85 -6.58 8.09
CA ARG A 99 -11.43 -6.65 9.44
C ARG A 99 -10.98 -5.49 10.32
N GLN A 100 -9.68 -5.15 10.28
CA GLN A 100 -9.13 -4.04 11.05
C GLN A 100 -9.75 -2.69 10.61
N MET A 101 -9.88 -2.46 9.31
CA MET A 101 -10.54 -1.27 8.77
C MET A 101 -12.02 -1.18 9.17
N LEU A 102 -12.75 -2.30 9.15
CA LEU A 102 -14.15 -2.35 9.60
C LEU A 102 -14.28 -1.98 11.08
N ALA A 103 -13.42 -2.54 11.94
CA ALA A 103 -13.40 -2.22 13.36
C ALA A 103 -13.12 -0.72 13.60
N GLN A 104 -12.17 -0.15 12.86
CA GLN A 104 -11.87 1.29 12.92
C GLN A 104 -13.07 2.15 12.49
N TYR A 105 -13.75 1.76 11.40
CA TYR A 105 -14.94 2.45 10.94
C TYR A 105 -16.06 2.44 12.00
N GLN A 106 -16.33 1.28 12.60
CA GLN A 106 -17.34 1.13 13.64
C GLN A 106 -17.02 1.98 14.86
N GLN A 107 -15.76 1.97 15.32
CA GLN A 107 -15.31 2.78 16.45
C GLN A 107 -15.49 4.28 16.17
N LYS A 108 -15.05 4.77 15.01
CA LYS A 108 -15.21 6.18 14.62
C LYS A 108 -16.68 6.58 14.48
N ARG A 109 -17.53 5.69 13.97
CA ARG A 109 -18.97 5.91 13.86
C ARG A 109 -19.63 6.04 15.24
N SER A 110 -19.25 5.21 16.21
CA SER A 110 -19.76 5.28 17.59
C SER A 110 -19.37 6.60 18.28
N GLN A 111 -18.11 7.03 18.13
CA GLN A 111 -17.61 8.28 18.71
C GLN A 111 -18.34 9.51 18.13
N ARG A 112 -18.64 9.51 16.83
CA ARG A 112 -19.42 10.59 16.20
C ARG A 112 -20.84 10.66 16.74
N ARG A 113 -21.49 9.52 16.99
CA ARG A 113 -22.85 9.46 17.56
C ARG A 113 -22.88 9.93 19.01
N GLY A 114 -21.85 9.63 19.80
CA GLY A 114 -21.76 10.06 21.21
C GLY A 114 -21.39 11.53 21.43
N LYS A 115 -20.89 12.24 20.41
CA LYS A 115 -20.52 13.67 20.49
C LYS A 115 -21.63 14.63 20.05
N GLY A 116 -22.76 14.12 19.56
CA GLY A 116 -23.88 14.91 19.05
C GLY A 116 -25.16 14.84 19.88
N GLY A 117 -25.07 14.35 21.12
CA GLY A 117 -26.17 14.27 22.09
C GLY A 117 -25.87 15.04 23.35
#